data_AF-A0A1V5QIQ8-F1
#
_entry.id   AF-A0A1V5QIQ8-F1
#
_cell.length_a   1.000
_cell.length_b   1.000
_cell.length_c   1.000
_cell.angle_alpha   90.00
_cell.angle_beta   90.00
_cell.angle_gamma   90.00
#
_symmetry.space_group_name_H-M   'P 1'
#
loop_
_entity.id
_entity.type
_entity.pdbx_description
1 polymer ?
#
loop_
_entity_poly.entity_id
_entity_poly.type
_entity_poly.pdbx_seq_one_letter_code
_entity_poly.pdbx_strand_id
1 'polypeptide(L)'
;MDAHGLIDFRALGNIPTVTAGQPLMRRIPPTAGVAGRTVRGEPLDPVPGREESFAADLPGARLADGDPNLLLAALNGQPVRCGNGVMVEPVLRVANVDMTTGHISFDGTVHVDGEVLPGMKIHAAGDIVVAGVVDAGELEAGGDIHIGGGIIAQAKVRAGGSVEARFIENAHIYAGTAISIDDMALQSDLQAINQIIVGAKSVGRGRLVGGSARAMLLIQAPVVGAAAAGVTSVQLGVNPVLEAKYQEVLHRIEKQKEEEANLEKLVKYLSAHGDKGDVLERARASWQRAIQAWGSLLPERDALEKELALIAGARLVVGAGVCGPLDITFGKKKLLVNKTLDAGTFLLDGEHIVFTT
;
A
#
# COMPACT_ATOMS: atom_id res chain seq x y z
N MET A 1 -22.79 14.89 8.72
CA MET A 1 -24.14 14.98 8.13
C MET A 1 -23.93 15.10 6.63
N ASP A 2 -24.39 14.12 5.86
CA ASP A 2 -24.34 14.18 4.40
C ASP A 2 -25.53 14.99 3.84
N ALA A 3 -25.60 15.13 2.52
CA ALA A 3 -26.65 15.88 1.82
C ALA A 3 -28.08 15.32 2.03
N HIS A 4 -28.24 14.20 2.75
CA HIS A 4 -29.52 13.56 3.07
C HIS A 4 -29.87 13.60 4.56
N GLY A 5 -29.09 14.29 5.38
CA GLY A 5 -29.38 14.45 6.81
C GLY A 5 -29.16 13.18 7.64
N LEU A 6 -28.45 12.19 7.09
CA LEU A 6 -28.01 11.02 7.84
C LEU A 6 -26.79 11.42 8.69
N ILE A 7 -26.92 11.25 10.00
CA ILE A 7 -25.83 11.41 10.95
C ILE A 7 -25.09 10.07 10.97
N ASP A 8 -23.89 10.04 10.41
CA ASP A 8 -23.00 8.91 10.56
C ASP A 8 -22.41 8.93 11.98
N PHE A 9 -23.06 8.21 12.90
CA PHE A 9 -22.61 8.06 14.27
C PHE A 9 -21.26 7.32 14.39
N ARG A 10 -20.68 6.82 13.29
CA ARG A 10 -19.36 6.16 13.27
C ARG A 10 -18.20 7.13 13.03
N ALA A 11 -18.49 8.40 12.74
CA ALA A 11 -17.50 9.47 12.57
C ALA A 11 -17.24 10.28 13.87
N LEU A 12 -17.64 9.77 15.04
CA LEU A 12 -17.67 10.54 16.30
C LEU A 12 -16.43 10.38 17.20
N GLY A 13 -15.50 9.49 16.87
CA GLY A 13 -14.28 9.26 17.65
C GLY A 13 -13.11 10.11 17.13
N ASN A 14 -13.14 11.43 17.35
CA ASN A 14 -11.99 12.27 17.00
C ASN A 14 -10.84 12.00 17.97
N ILE A 15 -9.99 11.05 17.57
CA ILE A 15 -8.66 10.89 18.15
C ILE A 15 -7.93 12.22 17.92
N PRO A 16 -7.38 12.86 18.98
CA PRO A 16 -6.67 14.11 18.83
C PRO A 16 -5.45 13.87 17.95
N THR A 17 -5.41 14.55 16.81
CA THR A 17 -4.29 14.53 15.86
C THR A 17 -3.83 15.95 15.60
N VAL A 18 -2.55 16.11 15.28
CA VAL A 18 -1.93 17.40 15.00
C VAL A 18 -1.21 17.37 13.67
N THR A 19 -1.14 18.51 13.00
CA THR A 19 -0.33 18.70 11.79
C THR A 19 0.94 19.48 12.10
N ALA A 20 1.98 19.30 11.28
CA ALA A 20 3.23 20.03 11.41
C ALA A 20 2.99 21.56 11.49
N GLY A 21 3.58 22.19 12.49
CA GLY A 21 3.43 23.62 12.79
C GLY A 21 2.30 23.96 13.77
N GLN A 22 1.43 23.02 14.15
CA GLN A 22 0.37 23.29 15.12
C GLN A 22 0.90 23.47 16.55
N PRO A 23 0.37 24.42 17.33
CA PRO A 23 0.68 24.56 18.75
C PRO A 23 0.30 23.34 19.57
N LEU A 24 1.26 22.82 20.34
CA LEU A 24 1.07 21.67 21.24
C LEU A 24 0.89 22.10 22.69
N MET A 25 1.78 22.98 23.16
CA MET A 25 1.85 23.36 24.56
C MET A 25 2.48 24.74 24.69
N ARG A 26 1.93 25.57 25.57
CA ARG A 26 2.52 26.84 25.96
C ARG A 26 2.96 26.79 27.42
N ARG A 27 4.24 27.04 27.66
CA ARG A 27 4.77 27.28 29.01
C ARG A 27 4.39 28.68 29.45
N ILE A 28 3.87 28.80 30.66
CA ILE A 28 3.61 30.09 31.29
C ILE A 28 4.85 30.46 32.11
N PRO A 29 5.55 31.57 31.80
CA PRO A 29 6.72 31.99 32.58
C PRO A 29 6.35 32.23 34.05
N PRO A 30 7.24 31.92 35.01
CA PRO A 30 7.00 32.18 36.41
C PRO A 30 6.87 33.69 36.67
N THR A 31 5.95 34.07 37.53
CA THR A 31 5.78 35.46 37.97
C THR A 31 6.42 35.68 39.34
N ALA A 32 6.78 36.93 39.62
CA ALA A 32 7.05 37.35 40.99
C ALA A 32 5.77 37.19 41.81
N GLY A 33 5.88 36.62 43.01
CA GLY A 33 4.77 36.61 43.95
C GLY A 33 4.44 38.04 44.41
N VAL A 34 3.24 38.22 44.94
CA VAL A 34 2.81 39.51 45.52
C VAL A 34 3.11 39.51 47.01
N ALA A 35 3.74 40.57 47.51
CA ALA A 35 4.03 40.73 48.93
C ALA A 35 2.72 40.72 49.74
N GLY A 36 2.66 39.85 50.74
CA GLY A 36 1.48 39.63 51.56
C GLY A 36 1.61 40.26 52.94
N ARG A 37 0.57 40.10 53.74
CA ARG A 37 0.63 40.33 55.19
C ARG A 37 0.01 39.15 55.93
N THR A 38 0.58 38.79 57.06
CA THR A 38 -0.02 37.79 57.95
C THR A 38 -1.28 38.36 58.61
N VAL A 39 -2.11 37.53 59.22
CA VAL A 39 -3.29 37.98 59.98
C VAL A 39 -2.95 38.90 61.16
N ARG A 40 -1.67 39.00 61.53
CA ARG A 40 -1.14 39.91 62.57
C ARG A 40 -0.57 41.22 62.00
N GLY A 41 -0.63 41.42 60.68
CA GLY A 41 -0.17 42.62 60.00
C GLY A 41 1.32 42.64 59.63
N GLU A 42 2.06 41.56 59.91
CA GLU A 42 3.48 41.45 59.58
C GLU A 42 3.69 41.26 58.07
N PRO A 43 4.71 41.88 57.46
CA PRO A 43 5.02 41.69 56.04
C PRO A 43 5.42 40.23 55.77
N LEU A 44 4.90 39.66 54.70
CA LEU A 44 5.26 38.33 54.22
C LEU A 44 5.91 38.44 52.84
N ASP A 45 7.17 38.02 52.75
CA ASP A 45 7.91 38.03 51.50
C ASP A 45 7.29 37.05 50.49
N PRO A 46 7.17 37.45 49.21
CA PRO A 46 6.66 36.57 48.18
C PRO A 46 7.66 35.46 47.86
N VAL A 47 7.15 34.26 47.56
CA VAL A 47 7.96 33.19 46.97
C VAL A 47 7.81 33.26 45.45
N PRO A 48 8.88 33.54 44.67
CA PRO A 48 8.81 33.52 43.21
C PRO A 48 8.42 32.16 42.66
N GLY A 49 7.73 32.14 41.52
CA GLY A 49 7.47 30.91 40.78
C GLY A 49 8.78 30.23 40.36
N ARG A 50 8.76 28.89 40.29
CA ARG A 50 9.92 28.12 39.79
C ARG A 50 9.88 28.05 38.28
N GLU A 51 11.03 28.23 37.65
CA GLU A 51 11.18 28.01 36.22
C GLU A 51 11.35 26.51 35.95
N GLU A 52 10.45 25.95 35.15
CA GLU A 52 10.57 24.57 34.67
C GLU A 52 10.80 24.58 33.16
N SER A 53 11.81 23.84 32.71
CA SER A 53 12.08 23.64 31.29
C SER A 53 11.18 22.55 30.72
N PHE A 54 10.95 22.60 29.40
CA PHE A 54 10.39 21.45 28.69
C PHE A 54 11.31 20.23 28.86
N ALA A 55 10.75 19.03 28.70
CA ALA A 55 11.56 17.82 28.68
C ALA A 55 12.60 17.91 27.55
N ALA A 56 13.80 17.37 27.79
CA ALA A 56 14.93 17.49 26.85
C ALA A 56 14.72 16.69 25.55
N ASP A 57 13.91 15.64 25.60
CA ASP A 57 13.60 14.78 24.46
C ASP A 57 12.08 14.76 24.22
N LEU A 58 11.67 15.42 23.14
CA LEU A 58 10.28 15.52 22.70
C LEU A 58 10.22 15.24 21.20
N PRO A 59 10.32 13.97 20.77
CA PRO A 59 10.33 13.61 19.36
C PRO A 59 9.06 14.10 18.67
N GLY A 60 9.20 14.54 17.42
CA GLY A 60 8.08 15.10 16.66
C GLY A 60 7.55 16.44 17.18
N ALA A 61 8.17 17.05 18.19
CA ALA A 61 7.90 18.41 18.63
C ALA A 61 9.16 19.28 18.52
N ARG A 62 8.94 20.59 18.37
CA ARG A 62 10.01 21.59 18.31
C ARG A 62 9.57 22.87 19.01
N LEU A 63 10.53 23.69 19.43
CA LEU A 63 10.21 25.05 19.87
C LEU A 63 9.80 25.91 18.67
N ALA A 64 8.91 26.86 18.91
CA ALA A 64 8.57 27.88 17.94
C ALA A 64 9.76 28.81 17.68
N ASP A 65 9.95 29.19 16.43
CA ASP A 65 11.01 30.12 16.03
C ASP A 65 10.74 31.48 16.69
N GLY A 66 11.61 31.88 17.62
CA GLY A 66 11.48 33.15 18.36
C GLY A 66 10.57 33.11 19.60
N ASP A 67 9.97 31.98 19.99
CA ASP A 67 9.25 31.84 21.27
C ASP A 67 9.69 30.56 22.03
N PRO A 68 10.60 30.67 23.03
CA PRO A 68 11.08 29.52 23.80
C PRO A 68 10.04 28.93 24.74
N ASN A 69 8.84 29.52 24.83
CA ASN A 69 7.74 29.05 25.66
C ASN A 69 6.64 28.34 24.86
N LEU A 70 6.79 28.18 23.55
CA LEU A 70 5.79 27.54 22.70
C LEU A 70 6.38 26.29 22.03
N LEU A 71 5.74 25.14 22.28
CA LEU A 71 5.98 23.90 21.54
C LEU A 71 5.05 23.82 20.34
N LEU A 72 5.61 23.50 19.18
CA LEU A 72 4.93 23.22 17.92
C LEU A 72 5.16 21.77 17.51
N ALA A 73 4.20 21.20 16.79
CA ALA A 73 4.40 19.94 16.10
C ALA A 73 5.47 20.09 15.00
N ALA A 74 6.43 19.19 14.95
CA ALA A 74 7.41 19.11 13.86
C ALA A 74 6.91 18.21 12.71
N LEU A 75 5.95 17.33 12.97
CA LEU A 75 5.38 16.36 12.05
C LEU A 75 3.88 16.15 12.30
N ASN A 76 3.20 15.45 11.38
CA ASN A 76 1.80 15.06 11.55
C ASN A 76 1.72 13.83 12.45
N GLY A 77 0.78 13.78 13.40
CA GLY A 77 0.62 12.60 14.25
C GLY A 77 -0.24 12.79 15.48
N GLN A 78 -0.10 11.88 16.45
CA GLN A 78 -0.80 11.91 17.73
C GLN A 78 0.02 12.66 18.78
N PRO A 79 -0.53 13.72 19.42
CA PRO A 79 0.15 14.39 20.51
C PRO A 79 0.09 13.54 21.78
N VAL A 80 1.26 13.24 22.36
CA VAL A 80 1.41 12.45 23.59
C VAL A 80 2.13 13.28 24.64
N ARG A 81 1.53 13.43 25.82
CA ARG A 81 2.15 14.15 26.92
C ARG A 81 3.28 13.31 27.52
N CYS A 82 4.47 13.90 27.62
CA CYS A 82 5.66 13.26 28.18
C CYS A 82 6.37 14.21 29.15
N GLY A 83 6.36 13.86 30.45
CA GLY A 83 6.93 14.72 31.50
C GLY A 83 6.38 16.15 31.44
N ASN A 84 7.29 17.11 31.28
CA ASN A 84 7.00 18.53 31.16
C ASN A 84 6.81 19.03 29.72
N GLY A 85 6.49 18.15 28.77
CA GLY A 85 6.25 18.53 27.38
C GLY A 85 5.22 17.65 26.68
N VAL A 86 5.07 17.88 25.38
CA VAL A 86 4.23 17.10 24.46
C VAL A 86 5.09 16.70 23.29
N MET A 87 5.15 15.39 23.01
CA MET A 87 5.76 14.83 21.80
C MET A 87 4.68 14.51 20.77
N VAL A 88 5.06 14.26 19.51
CA VAL A 88 4.13 13.84 18.46
C VAL A 88 4.61 12.52 17.88
N GLU A 89 3.78 11.50 17.97
CA GLU A 89 4.05 10.17 17.40
C GLU A 89 3.38 10.05 16.02
N PRO A 90 4.10 9.63 14.97
CA PRO A 90 3.52 9.35 13.65
C PRO A 90 2.76 8.00 13.62
N VAL A 91 2.51 7.41 14.79
CA VAL A 91 1.82 6.14 14.97
C VAL A 91 0.61 6.40 15.85
N LEU A 92 -0.57 6.01 15.37
CA LEU A 92 -1.79 6.03 16.15
C LEU A 92 -2.00 4.64 16.78
N ARG A 93 -1.99 4.56 18.11
CA ARG A 93 -2.30 3.32 18.83
C ARG A 93 -3.72 3.33 19.39
N VAL A 94 -4.49 2.28 19.09
CA VAL A 94 -5.84 2.05 19.61
C VAL A 94 -6.00 0.61 20.10
N ALA A 95 -6.83 0.40 21.11
CA ALA A 95 -7.07 -0.93 21.65
C ALA A 95 -7.86 -1.81 20.67
N ASN A 96 -8.99 -1.32 20.16
CA ASN A 96 -9.81 -1.95 19.14
C ASN A 96 -10.34 -0.88 18.20
N VAL A 97 -10.84 -1.29 17.03
CA VAL A 97 -11.64 -0.41 16.18
C VAL A 97 -13.08 -0.90 16.20
N ASP A 98 -13.94 -0.12 16.85
CA ASP A 98 -15.35 -0.44 17.09
C ASP A 98 -16.24 0.81 16.97
N MET A 99 -17.51 0.69 17.37
CA MET A 99 -18.45 1.82 17.36
C MET A 99 -18.05 2.97 18.30
N THR A 100 -17.20 2.73 19.29
CA THR A 100 -16.73 3.74 20.25
C THR A 100 -15.56 4.54 19.69
N THR A 101 -14.61 3.88 19.03
CA THR A 101 -13.50 4.55 18.33
C THR A 101 -13.95 5.14 17.01
N GLY A 102 -14.94 4.53 16.38
CA GLY A 102 -15.39 4.88 15.04
C GLY A 102 -14.38 4.48 13.96
N HIS A 103 -14.60 5.04 12.77
CA HIS A 103 -13.69 4.89 11.64
C HIS A 103 -12.40 5.69 11.86
N ILE A 104 -11.28 5.15 11.42
CA ILE A 104 -9.96 5.77 11.58
C ILE A 104 -9.47 6.25 10.21
N SER A 105 -9.04 7.51 10.14
CA SER A 105 -8.27 8.05 9.02
C SER A 105 -7.07 8.79 9.58
N PHE A 106 -5.87 8.30 9.28
CA PHE A 106 -4.64 8.79 9.89
C PHE A 106 -3.51 8.95 8.87
N ASP A 107 -2.87 10.11 8.89
CA ASP A 107 -1.70 10.42 8.05
C ASP A 107 -0.41 9.92 8.72
N GLY A 108 -0.28 8.60 8.80
CA GLY A 108 0.79 7.89 9.49
C GLY A 108 0.47 6.40 9.58
N THR A 109 1.09 5.71 10.53
CA THR A 109 0.85 4.28 10.79
C THR A 109 -0.25 4.10 11.83
N VAL A 110 -1.13 3.12 11.65
CA VAL A 110 -2.16 2.76 12.64
C VAL A 110 -1.81 1.41 13.26
N HIS A 111 -1.78 1.36 14.60
CA HIS A 111 -1.57 0.14 15.36
C HIS A 111 -2.79 -0.17 16.22
N VAL A 112 -3.42 -1.30 15.96
CA VAL A 112 -4.56 -1.83 16.71
C VAL A 112 -4.07 -3.00 17.56
N ASP A 113 -4.02 -2.81 18.88
CA ASP A 113 -3.53 -3.83 19.81
C ASP A 113 -4.47 -5.05 19.92
N GLY A 114 -5.72 -4.92 19.45
CA GLY A 114 -6.76 -5.94 19.43
C GLY A 114 -7.34 -6.14 18.04
N GLU A 115 -8.66 -5.99 17.91
CA GLU A 115 -9.44 -6.41 16.73
C GLU A 115 -10.12 -5.24 16.01
N VAL A 116 -10.48 -5.48 14.75
CA VAL A 116 -11.32 -4.58 13.96
C VAL A 116 -12.69 -5.21 13.82
N LEU A 117 -13.69 -4.58 14.44
CA LEU A 117 -15.05 -5.11 14.50
C LEU A 117 -15.82 -4.90 13.17
N PRO A 118 -16.90 -5.67 12.94
CA PRO A 118 -17.71 -5.60 11.73
C PRO A 118 -18.12 -4.21 11.28
N GLY A 119 -17.86 -3.92 10.00
CA GLY A 119 -18.25 -2.68 9.35
C GLY A 119 -17.42 -1.46 9.71
N MET A 120 -16.29 -1.64 10.40
CA MET A 120 -15.32 -0.58 10.66
C MET A 120 -14.37 -0.35 9.48
N LYS A 121 -13.86 0.88 9.38
CA LYS A 121 -12.95 1.30 8.31
C LYS A 121 -11.70 1.93 8.90
N ILE A 122 -10.55 1.57 8.35
CA ILE A 122 -9.25 2.16 8.70
C ILE A 122 -8.56 2.58 7.42
N HIS A 123 -8.21 3.85 7.34
CA HIS A 123 -7.38 4.41 6.29
C HIS A 123 -6.09 4.97 6.90
N ALA A 124 -4.95 4.54 6.39
CA ALA A 124 -3.64 4.97 6.85
C ALA A 124 -2.75 5.34 5.65
N ALA A 125 -2.07 6.49 5.72
CA ALA A 125 -1.07 6.86 4.72
C ALA A 125 0.18 5.97 4.79
N GLY A 126 0.53 5.51 6.00
CA GLY A 126 1.61 4.56 6.26
C GLY A 126 1.10 3.13 6.34
N ASP A 127 1.57 2.40 7.36
CA ASP A 127 1.24 0.99 7.56
C ASP A 127 0.01 0.81 8.46
N ILE A 128 -0.63 -0.37 8.38
CA ILE A 128 -1.66 -0.79 9.36
C ILE A 128 -1.21 -2.09 10.01
N VAL A 129 -1.14 -2.10 11.33
CA VAL A 129 -0.81 -3.29 12.11
C VAL A 129 -1.98 -3.61 13.04
N VAL A 130 -2.52 -4.80 12.94
CA VAL A 130 -3.62 -5.31 13.78
C VAL A 130 -3.14 -6.58 14.46
N ALA A 131 -3.13 -6.63 15.79
CA ALA A 131 -2.67 -7.82 16.50
C ALA A 131 -3.68 -8.99 16.42
N GLY A 132 -4.98 -8.68 16.38
CA GLY A 132 -6.07 -9.63 16.37
C GLY A 132 -6.69 -9.87 14.98
N VAL A 133 -8.00 -10.12 14.97
CA VAL A 133 -8.79 -10.45 13.78
C VAL A 133 -9.41 -9.19 13.16
N VAL A 134 -9.55 -9.19 11.84
CA VAL A 134 -10.36 -8.24 11.09
C VAL A 134 -11.63 -8.95 10.62
N ASP A 135 -12.77 -8.56 11.18
CA ASP A 135 -14.08 -9.11 10.86
C ASP A 135 -14.89 -8.10 10.05
N ALA A 136 -15.26 -8.44 8.82
CA ALA A 136 -16.08 -7.62 7.92
C ALA A 136 -15.66 -6.13 7.84
N GLY A 137 -14.35 -5.85 7.96
CA GLY A 137 -13.76 -4.52 7.97
C GLY A 137 -13.22 -4.09 6.61
N GLU A 138 -13.03 -2.78 6.41
CA GLU A 138 -12.35 -2.21 5.24
C GLU A 138 -11.05 -1.52 5.68
N LEU A 139 -9.89 -2.08 5.29
CA LEU A 139 -8.57 -1.53 5.61
C LEU A 139 -7.89 -1.07 4.32
N GLU A 140 -7.39 0.16 4.31
CA GLU A 140 -6.59 0.71 3.21
C GLU A 140 -5.33 1.39 3.77
N ALA A 141 -4.16 0.88 3.36
CA ALA A 141 -2.85 1.39 3.75
C ALA A 141 -2.04 1.81 2.53
N GLY A 142 -1.34 2.94 2.62
CA GLY A 142 -0.34 3.33 1.62
C GLY A 142 0.91 2.44 1.66
N GLY A 143 1.25 1.92 2.84
CA GLY A 143 2.34 0.97 3.06
C GLY A 143 1.87 -0.48 3.20
N ASP A 144 2.45 -1.19 4.17
CA ASP A 144 2.19 -2.60 4.46
C ASP A 144 0.99 -2.77 5.41
N ILE A 145 0.33 -3.93 5.35
CA ILE A 145 -0.70 -4.33 6.31
C ILE A 145 -0.29 -5.65 6.97
N HIS A 146 -0.14 -5.65 8.29
CA HIS A 146 0.18 -6.83 9.08
C HIS A 146 -0.95 -7.16 10.05
N ILE A 147 -1.50 -8.38 9.94
CA ILE A 147 -2.63 -8.85 10.75
C ILE A 147 -2.17 -10.12 11.48
N GLY A 148 -1.97 -10.02 12.80
CA GLY A 148 -1.53 -11.15 13.63
C GLY A 148 -2.56 -12.28 13.73
N GLY A 149 -3.84 -11.95 13.57
CA GLY A 149 -4.95 -12.89 13.51
C GLY A 149 -5.39 -13.21 12.07
N GLY A 150 -6.71 -13.32 11.89
CA GLY A 150 -7.33 -13.66 10.61
C GLY A 150 -8.05 -12.50 9.94
N ILE A 151 -8.31 -12.64 8.64
CA ILE A 151 -9.15 -11.73 7.87
C ILE A 151 -10.39 -12.50 7.42
N ILE A 152 -11.57 -12.11 7.91
CA ILE A 152 -12.78 -12.92 7.76
C ILE A 152 -14.01 -12.11 7.29
N ALA A 153 -15.06 -12.85 6.91
CA ALA A 153 -16.42 -12.35 6.74
C ALA A 153 -16.55 -11.18 5.75
N GLN A 154 -16.03 -11.35 4.53
CA GLN A 154 -16.11 -10.38 3.43
C GLN A 154 -15.34 -9.08 3.70
N ALA A 155 -14.37 -9.11 4.61
CA ALA A 155 -13.45 -8.01 4.81
C ALA A 155 -12.69 -7.68 3.51
N LYS A 156 -12.38 -6.40 3.33
CA LYS A 156 -11.62 -5.87 2.20
C LYS A 156 -10.35 -5.23 2.72
N VAL A 157 -9.21 -5.70 2.24
CA VAL A 157 -7.90 -5.22 2.68
C VAL A 157 -7.09 -4.82 1.46
N ARG A 158 -6.58 -3.59 1.46
CA ARG A 158 -5.80 -3.03 0.37
C ARG A 158 -4.52 -2.40 0.91
N ALA A 159 -3.38 -2.96 0.56
CA ALA A 159 -2.06 -2.41 0.87
C ALA A 159 -1.37 -1.91 -0.39
N GLY A 160 -0.73 -0.73 -0.32
CA GLY A 160 0.23 -0.29 -1.34
C GLY A 160 1.50 -1.16 -1.36
N GLY A 161 1.85 -1.73 -0.20
CA GLY A 161 2.93 -2.68 -0.01
C GLY A 161 2.46 -4.14 0.03
N SER A 162 2.85 -4.86 1.08
CA SER A 162 2.53 -6.27 1.32
C SER A 162 1.36 -6.42 2.30
N VAL A 163 0.69 -7.58 2.24
CA VAL A 163 -0.28 -8.01 3.26
C VAL A 163 0.21 -9.29 3.91
N GLU A 164 0.30 -9.28 5.24
CA GLU A 164 0.60 -10.46 6.05
C GLU A 164 -0.59 -10.79 6.95
N ALA A 165 -1.01 -12.05 6.97
CA ALA A 165 -2.06 -12.52 7.86
C ALA A 165 -1.81 -13.96 8.31
N ARG A 166 -2.36 -14.35 9.47
CA ARG A 166 -2.27 -15.75 9.88
C ARG A 166 -3.14 -16.65 9.00
N PHE A 167 -4.39 -16.27 8.80
CA PHE A 167 -5.34 -16.98 7.93
C PHE A 167 -6.32 -16.01 7.30
N ILE A 168 -6.93 -16.43 6.18
CA ILE A 168 -7.88 -15.61 5.43
C ILE A 168 -9.07 -16.49 5.06
N GLU A 169 -10.28 -16.04 5.36
CA GLU A 169 -11.50 -16.77 5.08
C GLU A 169 -12.57 -15.84 4.52
N ASN A 170 -13.04 -16.15 3.30
CA ASN A 170 -14.14 -15.43 2.68
C ASN A 170 -13.88 -13.90 2.58
N ALA A 171 -12.68 -13.48 2.15
CA ALA A 171 -12.28 -12.06 2.12
C ALA A 171 -11.64 -11.64 0.77
N HIS A 172 -11.49 -10.32 0.58
CA HIS A 172 -10.89 -9.72 -0.61
C HIS A 172 -9.62 -8.95 -0.26
N ILE A 173 -8.48 -9.40 -0.81
CA ILE A 173 -7.16 -8.86 -0.47
C ILE A 173 -6.45 -8.38 -1.71
N TYR A 174 -5.96 -7.15 -1.66
CA TYR A 174 -5.09 -6.57 -2.65
C TYR A 174 -3.77 -6.13 -1.99
N ALA A 175 -2.65 -6.57 -2.54
CA ALA A 175 -1.32 -6.13 -2.15
C ALA A 175 -0.55 -5.62 -3.37
N GLY A 176 0.03 -4.42 -3.25
CA GLY A 176 0.91 -3.85 -4.28
C GLY A 176 2.22 -4.62 -4.47
N THR A 177 2.58 -5.54 -3.57
CA THR A 177 3.80 -6.36 -3.70
C THR A 177 3.53 -7.85 -3.45
N ALA A 178 3.35 -8.28 -2.20
CA ALA A 178 3.18 -9.68 -1.86
C ALA A 178 2.04 -9.92 -0.85
N ILE A 179 1.46 -11.12 -0.88
CA ILE A 179 0.58 -11.63 0.17
C ILE A 179 1.27 -12.81 0.85
N SER A 180 1.46 -12.74 2.16
CA SER A 180 2.01 -13.82 2.98
C SER A 180 0.96 -14.31 3.97
N ILE A 181 0.66 -15.60 3.93
CA ILE A 181 -0.35 -16.24 4.78
C ILE A 181 0.32 -17.36 5.56
N ASP A 182 0.30 -17.29 6.89
CA ASP A 182 1.00 -18.26 7.74
C ASP A 182 0.42 -19.66 7.64
N ASP A 183 -0.92 -19.76 7.65
CA ASP A 183 -1.67 -21.01 7.76
C ASP A 183 -2.48 -21.32 6.50
N MET A 184 -3.62 -20.66 6.29
CA MET A 184 -4.53 -21.01 5.19
C MET A 184 -5.33 -19.84 4.62
N ALA A 185 -5.68 -19.96 3.34
CA ALA A 185 -6.64 -19.12 2.66
C ALA A 185 -7.81 -19.97 2.15
N LEU A 186 -9.04 -19.60 2.54
CA LEU A 186 -10.27 -20.30 2.21
C LEU A 186 -11.26 -19.37 1.52
N GLN A 187 -11.78 -19.76 0.37
CA GLN A 187 -12.86 -19.08 -0.37
C GLN A 187 -12.63 -17.56 -0.52
N SER A 188 -11.39 -17.15 -0.77
CA SER A 188 -10.99 -15.74 -0.77
C SER A 188 -10.54 -15.29 -2.17
N ASP A 189 -10.62 -13.98 -2.43
CA ASP A 189 -10.01 -13.37 -3.61
C ASP A 189 -8.72 -12.67 -3.21
N LEU A 190 -7.60 -13.22 -3.66
CA LEU A 190 -6.25 -12.75 -3.34
C LEU A 190 -5.61 -12.19 -4.61
N GLN A 191 -5.16 -10.95 -4.56
CA GLN A 191 -4.43 -10.31 -5.65
C GLN A 191 -3.14 -9.68 -5.12
N ALA A 192 -2.00 -10.20 -5.57
CA ALA A 192 -0.70 -9.59 -5.34
C ALA A 192 -0.07 -9.20 -6.67
N ILE A 193 0.72 -8.12 -6.71
CA ILE A 193 1.49 -7.84 -7.92
C ILE A 193 2.55 -8.93 -8.12
N ASN A 194 3.39 -9.23 -7.13
CA ASN A 194 4.51 -10.16 -7.33
C ASN A 194 4.16 -11.59 -6.96
N GLN A 195 3.83 -11.84 -5.69
CA GLN A 195 3.73 -13.21 -5.18
C GLN A 195 2.69 -13.41 -4.09
N ILE A 196 2.15 -14.62 -4.02
CA ILE A 196 1.28 -15.09 -2.94
C ILE A 196 1.92 -16.35 -2.33
N ILE A 197 2.22 -16.31 -1.04
CA ILE A 197 2.81 -17.42 -0.30
C ILE A 197 1.83 -17.83 0.80
N VAL A 198 1.37 -19.07 0.76
CA VAL A 198 0.51 -19.68 1.77
C VAL A 198 1.28 -20.76 2.50
N GLY A 199 1.11 -20.86 3.82
CA GLY A 199 1.84 -21.81 4.64
C GLY A 199 3.24 -21.31 5.01
N ALA A 200 3.44 -19.98 5.12
CA ALA A 200 4.74 -19.39 5.41
C ALA A 200 5.33 -19.87 6.75
N LYS A 201 4.48 -20.11 7.76
CA LYS A 201 4.87 -20.70 9.06
C LYS A 201 4.38 -22.14 9.23
N SER A 202 3.36 -22.55 8.48
CA SER A 202 2.83 -23.93 8.48
C SER A 202 3.30 -24.74 7.26
N VAL A 203 4.63 -24.93 7.17
CA VAL A 203 5.27 -25.67 6.07
C VAL A 203 4.70 -27.10 6.00
N GLY A 204 4.17 -27.49 4.83
CA GLY A 204 3.57 -28.80 4.60
C GLY A 204 2.10 -28.95 4.99
N ARG A 205 1.51 -27.99 5.72
CA ARG A 205 0.10 -28.06 6.16
C ARG A 205 -0.75 -26.91 5.65
N GLY A 206 -0.13 -25.82 5.22
CA GLY A 206 -0.84 -24.67 4.71
C GLY A 206 -1.67 -24.97 3.46
N ARG A 207 -2.82 -24.29 3.34
CA ARG A 207 -3.82 -24.62 2.32
C ARG A 207 -4.35 -23.39 1.60
N LEU A 208 -4.37 -23.45 0.28
CA LEU A 208 -5.08 -22.50 -0.58
C LEU A 208 -6.30 -23.20 -1.16
N VAL A 209 -7.51 -22.89 -0.70
CA VAL A 209 -8.72 -23.66 -1.00
C VAL A 209 -9.86 -22.75 -1.44
N GLY A 210 -10.32 -22.91 -2.68
CA GLY A 210 -11.43 -22.15 -3.24
C GLY A 210 -11.11 -20.67 -3.47
N GLY A 211 -11.99 -19.98 -4.20
CA GLY A 211 -11.79 -18.58 -4.55
C GLY A 211 -10.75 -18.40 -5.67
N SER A 212 -10.11 -17.24 -5.70
CA SER A 212 -9.12 -16.89 -6.72
C SER A 212 -7.83 -16.34 -6.11
N ALA A 213 -6.69 -16.76 -6.64
CA ALA A 213 -5.37 -16.24 -6.29
C ALA A 213 -4.68 -15.75 -7.57
N ARG A 214 -4.32 -14.47 -7.63
CA ARG A 214 -3.72 -13.81 -8.79
C ARG A 214 -2.37 -13.20 -8.41
N ALA A 215 -1.30 -13.61 -9.10
CA ALA A 215 0.04 -13.05 -8.92
C ALA A 215 0.81 -12.98 -10.24
N MET A 216 1.79 -12.10 -10.37
CA MET A 216 2.60 -12.02 -11.59
C MET A 216 3.66 -13.12 -11.64
N LEU A 217 4.36 -13.40 -10.54
CA LEU A 217 5.58 -14.21 -10.52
C LEU A 217 5.42 -15.56 -9.82
N LEU A 218 4.82 -15.60 -8.63
CA LEU A 218 4.80 -16.82 -7.83
C LEU A 218 3.51 -16.96 -7.05
N ILE A 219 2.92 -18.15 -7.12
CA ILE A 219 1.99 -18.62 -6.10
C ILE A 219 2.58 -19.88 -5.51
N GLN A 220 2.69 -19.92 -4.18
CA GLN A 220 3.23 -21.07 -3.46
C GLN A 220 2.29 -21.48 -2.34
N ALA A 221 1.94 -22.76 -2.28
CA ALA A 221 1.21 -23.34 -1.16
C ALA A 221 1.59 -24.81 -0.98
N PRO A 222 1.64 -25.35 0.25
CA PRO A 222 1.80 -26.78 0.45
C PRO A 222 0.66 -27.57 -0.21
N VAL A 223 -0.58 -27.23 0.11
CA VAL A 223 -1.76 -27.89 -0.47
C VAL A 223 -2.59 -26.87 -1.25
N VAL A 224 -2.92 -27.21 -2.50
CA VAL A 224 -3.82 -26.40 -3.34
C VAL A 224 -5.10 -27.18 -3.62
N GLY A 225 -6.24 -26.55 -3.33
CA GLY A 225 -7.57 -27.12 -3.49
C GLY A 225 -8.00 -28.04 -2.35
N ALA A 226 -9.28 -28.42 -2.38
CA ALA A 226 -9.83 -29.51 -1.58
C ALA A 226 -10.95 -30.23 -2.33
N ALA A 227 -11.10 -31.54 -2.11
CA ALA A 227 -12.13 -32.34 -2.77
C ALA A 227 -13.57 -31.94 -2.40
N ALA A 228 -13.77 -31.44 -1.18
CA ALA A 228 -15.09 -31.04 -0.66
C ALA A 228 -15.37 -29.52 -0.83
N ALA A 229 -14.48 -28.78 -1.48
CA ALA A 229 -14.60 -27.33 -1.64
C ALA A 229 -14.91 -26.93 -3.09
N GLY A 230 -15.23 -25.66 -3.29
CA GLY A 230 -15.37 -25.07 -4.63
C GLY A 230 -14.05 -25.07 -5.41
N VAL A 231 -14.14 -24.78 -6.71
CA VAL A 231 -12.98 -24.68 -7.60
C VAL A 231 -12.00 -23.65 -7.06
N THR A 232 -10.72 -24.04 -6.99
CA THR A 232 -9.63 -23.11 -6.68
C THR A 232 -9.09 -22.56 -7.98
N SER A 233 -9.14 -21.24 -8.17
CA SER A 233 -8.63 -20.60 -9.38
C SER A 233 -7.29 -19.92 -9.10
N VAL A 234 -6.26 -20.29 -9.85
CA VAL A 234 -4.93 -19.69 -9.79
C VAL A 234 -4.65 -19.01 -11.12
N GLN A 235 -4.31 -17.72 -11.07
CA GLN A 235 -3.89 -16.95 -12.22
C GLN A 235 -2.48 -16.41 -12.01
N LEU A 236 -1.59 -16.77 -12.92
CA LEU A 236 -0.19 -16.41 -12.93
C LEU A 236 0.17 -15.73 -14.24
N GLY A 237 1.28 -15.00 -14.22
CA GLY A 237 1.87 -14.52 -15.45
C GLY A 237 1.06 -13.40 -16.14
N VAL A 238 0.30 -12.61 -15.37
CA VAL A 238 -0.45 -11.47 -15.90
C VAL A 238 -0.22 -10.24 -15.02
N ASN A 239 -0.01 -9.10 -15.67
CA ASN A 239 -0.14 -7.80 -15.04
C ASN A 239 -0.88 -6.88 -16.02
N PRO A 240 -2.22 -6.80 -15.93
CA PRO A 240 -3.02 -6.01 -16.88
C PRO A 240 -2.63 -4.52 -16.91
N VAL A 241 -2.18 -3.98 -15.77
CA VAL A 241 -1.72 -2.59 -15.67
C VAL A 241 -0.42 -2.40 -16.43
N LEU A 242 0.53 -3.33 -16.26
CA LEU A 242 1.81 -3.29 -16.96
C LEU A 242 1.63 -3.50 -18.47
N GLU A 243 0.79 -4.46 -18.88
CA GLU A 243 0.45 -4.70 -20.29
C GLU A 243 -0.19 -3.45 -20.91
N ALA A 244 -1.15 -2.82 -20.22
CA ALA A 244 -1.78 -1.59 -20.71
C ALA A 244 -0.78 -0.45 -20.92
N LYS A 245 0.14 -0.24 -19.95
CA LYS A 245 1.22 0.75 -20.07
C LYS A 245 2.16 0.45 -21.25
N TYR A 246 2.52 -0.81 -21.43
CA TYR A 246 3.38 -1.22 -22.54
C TYR A 246 2.72 -0.94 -23.90
N GLN A 247 1.44 -1.28 -24.06
CA GLN A 247 0.68 -0.98 -25.28
C GLN A 247 0.55 0.54 -25.53
N GLU A 248 0.37 1.34 -24.48
CA GLU A 248 0.32 2.80 -24.59
C GLU A 248 1.65 3.39 -25.09
N VAL A 249 2.79 2.92 -24.55
CA VAL A 249 4.12 3.35 -24.99
C VAL A 249 4.40 2.93 -26.44
N LEU A 250 4.04 1.70 -26.82
CA LEU A 250 4.16 1.24 -28.21
C LEU A 250 3.35 2.13 -29.17
N HIS A 251 2.12 2.46 -28.82
CA HIS A 251 1.28 3.33 -29.63
C HIS A 251 1.88 4.75 -29.78
N ARG A 252 2.46 5.31 -28.71
CA ARG A 252 3.15 6.60 -28.76
C ARG A 252 4.39 6.57 -29.67
N ILE A 253 5.17 5.49 -29.61
CA ILE A 253 6.34 5.27 -30.48
C ILE A 253 5.90 5.17 -31.95
N GLU A 254 4.85 4.41 -32.23
CA GLU A 254 4.33 4.23 -33.59
C GLU A 254 3.91 5.57 -34.19
N LYS A 255 3.10 6.36 -33.46
CA LYS A 255 2.67 7.68 -33.90
C LYS A 255 3.85 8.62 -34.20
N GLN A 256 4.87 8.65 -33.35
CA GLN A 256 6.04 9.51 -33.55
C GLN A 256 6.95 9.02 -34.69
N LYS A 257 7.00 7.71 -34.94
CA LYS A 257 7.68 7.15 -36.12
C LYS A 257 6.95 7.48 -37.42
N GLU A 258 5.62 7.51 -37.42
CA GLU A 258 4.85 7.98 -38.58
C GLU A 258 5.12 9.46 -38.88
N GLU A 259 5.15 10.31 -37.84
CA GLU A 259 5.52 11.72 -37.97
C GLU A 259 6.95 11.89 -38.50
N GLU A 260 7.91 11.11 -37.98
CA GLU A 260 9.30 11.08 -38.45
C GLU A 260 9.39 10.68 -39.92
N ALA A 261 8.71 9.62 -40.35
CA ALA A 261 8.70 9.15 -41.73
C ALA A 261 8.09 10.18 -42.69
N ASN A 262 7.05 10.91 -42.27
CA ASN A 262 6.45 11.98 -43.06
C ASN A 262 7.39 13.19 -43.19
N LEU A 263 8.08 13.56 -42.11
CA LEU A 263 9.09 14.61 -42.12
C LEU A 263 10.31 14.22 -42.96
N GLU A 264 10.73 12.95 -42.93
CA GLU A 264 11.84 12.42 -43.74
C GLU A 264 11.52 12.55 -45.24
N LYS A 265 10.31 12.18 -45.66
CA LYS A 265 9.83 12.38 -47.04
C LYS A 265 9.86 13.84 -47.45
N LEU A 266 9.43 14.75 -46.57
CA LEU A 266 9.44 16.19 -46.81
C LEU A 266 10.88 16.72 -46.96
N VAL A 267 11.81 16.30 -46.09
CA VAL A 267 13.22 16.67 -46.18
C VAL A 267 13.86 16.17 -47.47
N LYS A 268 13.58 14.92 -47.89
CA LYS A 268 14.04 14.36 -49.17
C LYS A 268 13.50 15.14 -50.37
N TYR A 269 12.21 15.48 -50.35
CA TYR A 269 11.58 16.26 -51.43
C TYR A 269 12.19 17.66 -51.56
N LEU A 270 12.31 18.39 -50.46
CA LEU A 270 12.87 19.75 -50.41
C LEU A 270 14.36 19.76 -50.79
N SER A 271 15.12 18.72 -50.41
CA SER A 271 16.53 18.58 -50.80
C SER A 271 16.71 18.34 -52.30
N ALA A 272 15.72 17.75 -52.99
CA ALA A 272 15.78 17.42 -54.41
C ALA A 272 15.26 18.55 -55.33
N HIS A 273 14.26 19.33 -54.88
CA HIS A 273 13.59 20.35 -55.72
C HIS A 273 14.05 21.80 -55.46
N GLY A 274 14.96 22.00 -54.50
CA GLY A 274 15.50 23.32 -54.15
C GLY A 274 14.59 24.10 -53.19
N ASP A 275 15.20 24.76 -52.21
CA ASP A 275 14.51 25.41 -51.11
C ASP A 275 14.28 26.91 -51.35
N LYS A 276 13.10 27.40 -50.97
CA LYS A 276 12.76 28.83 -50.97
C LYS A 276 12.40 29.24 -49.54
N GLY A 277 13.40 29.68 -48.77
CA GLY A 277 13.20 30.42 -47.52
C GLY A 277 13.25 29.59 -46.23
N ASP A 278 14.40 28.97 -45.92
CA ASP A 278 14.69 28.31 -44.63
C ASP A 278 13.76 27.15 -44.23
N VAL A 279 12.94 26.66 -45.17
CA VAL A 279 11.97 25.59 -44.90
C VAL A 279 12.68 24.25 -44.70
N LEU A 280 13.78 24.00 -45.41
CA LEU A 280 14.59 22.79 -45.29
C LEU A 280 15.27 22.68 -43.92
N GLU A 281 15.84 23.77 -43.41
CA GLU A 281 16.46 23.81 -42.07
C GLU A 281 15.42 23.50 -40.98
N ARG A 282 14.25 24.14 -41.06
CA ARG A 282 13.13 23.88 -40.12
C ARG A 282 12.62 22.45 -40.22
N ALA A 283 12.51 21.90 -41.43
CA ALA A 283 12.08 20.51 -41.65
C ALA A 283 13.11 19.52 -41.07
N ARG A 284 14.42 19.76 -41.26
CA ARG A 284 15.49 18.96 -40.63
C ARG A 284 15.46 19.06 -39.11
N ALA A 285 15.29 20.25 -38.55
CA ALA A 285 15.18 20.44 -37.11
C ALA A 285 13.93 19.76 -36.52
N SER A 286 12.81 19.76 -37.25
CA SER A 286 11.60 19.02 -36.85
C SER A 286 11.78 17.51 -36.97
N TRP A 287 12.41 17.02 -38.02
CA TRP A 287 12.74 15.60 -38.21
C TRP A 287 13.67 15.10 -37.09
N GLN A 288 14.72 15.85 -36.78
CA GLN A 288 15.64 15.52 -35.71
C GLN A 288 14.96 15.55 -34.32
N ARG A 289 14.02 16.48 -34.10
CA ARG A 289 13.17 16.48 -32.90
C ARG A 289 12.26 15.27 -32.82
N ALA A 290 11.66 14.83 -33.93
CA ALA A 290 10.86 13.61 -33.98
C ALA A 290 11.70 12.37 -33.63
N ILE A 291 12.93 12.28 -34.15
CA ILE A 291 13.89 11.22 -33.79
C ILE A 291 14.19 11.20 -32.29
N GLN A 292 14.48 12.36 -31.71
CA GLN A 292 14.73 12.46 -30.28
C GLN A 292 13.48 12.13 -29.44
N ALA A 293 12.29 12.51 -29.91
CA ALA A 293 11.04 12.25 -29.23
C ALA A 293 10.77 10.76 -29.08
N TRP A 294 10.76 9.97 -30.17
CA TRP A 294 10.53 8.53 -30.04
C TRP A 294 11.74 7.80 -29.44
N GLY A 295 12.97 8.30 -29.67
CA GLY A 295 14.18 7.80 -29.01
C GLY A 295 14.10 7.90 -27.49
N SER A 296 13.48 8.96 -26.95
CA SER A 296 13.28 9.14 -25.51
C SER A 296 12.31 8.14 -24.88
N LEU A 297 11.47 7.47 -25.68
CA LEU A 297 10.51 6.46 -25.22
C LEU A 297 11.10 5.04 -25.21
N LEU A 298 12.22 4.80 -25.90
CA LEU A 298 12.86 3.48 -25.93
C LEU A 298 13.30 2.99 -24.54
N PRO A 299 13.90 3.81 -23.66
CA PRO A 299 14.25 3.36 -22.31
C PRO A 299 13.03 2.95 -21.49
N GLU A 300 11.91 3.66 -21.63
CA GLU A 300 10.64 3.33 -20.97
C GLU A 300 10.10 1.99 -21.49
N ARG A 301 10.07 1.81 -22.82
CA ARG A 301 9.71 0.53 -23.46
C ARG A 301 10.60 -0.62 -22.97
N ASP A 302 11.91 -0.43 -22.98
CA ASP A 302 12.88 -1.48 -22.61
C ASP A 302 12.78 -1.84 -21.13
N ALA A 303 12.44 -0.88 -20.26
CA ALA A 303 12.16 -1.14 -18.86
C ALA A 303 10.89 -1.99 -18.69
N LEU A 304 9.81 -1.61 -19.37
CA LEU A 304 8.54 -2.37 -19.35
C LEU A 304 8.73 -3.77 -19.94
N GLU A 305 9.51 -3.92 -21.01
CA GLU A 305 9.81 -5.22 -21.62
C GLU A 305 10.62 -6.12 -20.67
N LYS A 306 11.59 -5.56 -19.92
CA LYS A 306 12.30 -6.31 -18.87
C LYS A 306 11.36 -6.76 -17.75
N GLU A 307 10.45 -5.89 -17.31
CA GLU A 307 9.44 -6.26 -16.30
C GLU A 307 8.50 -7.36 -16.81
N LEU A 308 8.03 -7.25 -18.06
CA LEU A 308 7.24 -8.30 -18.72
C LEU A 308 8.04 -9.60 -18.90
N ALA A 309 9.35 -9.54 -19.12
CA ALA A 309 10.20 -10.71 -19.22
C ALA A 309 10.31 -11.47 -17.88
N LEU A 310 10.19 -10.80 -16.74
CA LEU A 310 10.13 -11.46 -15.43
C LEU A 310 8.89 -12.37 -15.31
N ILE A 311 7.81 -12.05 -16.02
CA ILE A 311 6.58 -12.86 -16.10
C ILE A 311 6.85 -14.24 -16.70
N ALA A 312 7.85 -14.38 -17.58
CA ALA A 312 8.20 -15.68 -18.15
C ALA A 312 8.64 -16.70 -17.09
N GLY A 313 9.13 -16.23 -15.94
CA GLY A 313 9.47 -17.07 -14.79
C GLY A 313 8.28 -17.42 -13.89
N ALA A 314 7.05 -17.07 -14.29
CA ALA A 314 5.88 -17.30 -13.47
C ALA A 314 5.68 -18.78 -13.19
N ARG A 315 5.43 -19.12 -11.92
CA ARG A 315 5.24 -20.51 -11.50
C ARG A 315 4.27 -20.67 -10.34
N LEU A 316 3.57 -21.80 -10.32
CA LEU A 316 2.79 -22.28 -9.19
C LEU A 316 3.55 -23.42 -8.53
N VAL A 317 4.01 -23.22 -7.30
CA VAL A 317 4.75 -24.23 -6.53
C VAL A 317 3.81 -24.88 -5.52
N VAL A 318 3.66 -26.19 -5.65
CA VAL A 318 2.83 -27.02 -4.77
C VAL A 318 3.73 -27.89 -3.91
N GLY A 319 3.77 -27.63 -2.61
CA GLY A 319 4.73 -28.26 -1.71
C GLY A 319 4.39 -29.68 -1.24
N ALA A 320 3.11 -30.06 -1.27
CA ALA A 320 2.63 -31.35 -0.78
C ALA A 320 1.68 -32.02 -1.78
N GLY A 321 0.70 -31.29 -2.31
CA GLY A 321 -0.16 -31.83 -3.37
C GLY A 321 -1.33 -30.94 -3.78
N VAL A 322 -1.93 -31.30 -4.91
CA VAL A 322 -3.18 -30.72 -5.41
C VAL A 322 -4.33 -31.66 -5.08
N CYS A 323 -5.39 -31.13 -4.46
CA CYS A 323 -6.56 -31.89 -4.06
C CYS A 323 -7.84 -31.27 -4.65
N GLY A 324 -8.63 -32.05 -5.40
CA GLY A 324 -9.88 -31.55 -5.99
C GLY A 324 -9.67 -30.66 -7.24
N PRO A 325 -10.70 -29.92 -7.66
CA PRO A 325 -10.66 -29.14 -8.89
C PRO A 325 -9.83 -27.86 -8.76
N LEU A 326 -8.86 -27.71 -9.66
CA LEU A 326 -7.95 -26.57 -9.74
C LEU A 326 -7.93 -26.02 -11.18
N ASP A 327 -8.25 -24.74 -11.31
CA ASP A 327 -8.20 -23.99 -12.55
C ASP A 327 -6.94 -23.14 -12.57
N ILE A 328 -6.00 -23.45 -13.46
CA ILE A 328 -4.74 -22.72 -13.59
C ILE A 328 -4.78 -21.89 -14.87
N THR A 329 -4.47 -20.61 -14.76
CA THR A 329 -4.34 -19.70 -15.91
C THR A 329 -2.95 -19.07 -15.90
N PHE A 330 -2.18 -19.25 -16.97
CA PHE A 330 -0.94 -18.53 -17.22
C PHE A 330 -1.15 -17.61 -18.43
N GLY A 331 -1.19 -16.30 -18.22
CA GLY A 331 -1.49 -15.38 -19.32
C GLY A 331 -2.88 -15.65 -19.93
N LYS A 332 -2.90 -16.06 -21.20
CA LYS A 332 -4.11 -16.46 -21.94
C LYS A 332 -4.37 -17.98 -21.94
N LYS A 333 -3.44 -18.77 -21.40
CA LYS A 333 -3.51 -20.25 -21.40
C LYS A 333 -4.20 -20.73 -20.15
N LYS A 334 -5.05 -21.76 -20.29
CA LYS A 334 -5.82 -22.35 -19.20
C LYS A 334 -5.56 -23.85 -19.14
N LEU A 335 -5.44 -24.37 -17.93
CA LEU A 335 -5.33 -25.79 -17.62
C LEU A 335 -6.30 -26.11 -16.48
N LEU A 336 -7.17 -27.10 -16.70
CA LEU A 336 -8.07 -27.63 -15.68
C LEU A 336 -7.45 -28.91 -15.10
N VAL A 337 -7.27 -28.96 -13.79
CA VAL A 337 -6.72 -30.10 -13.07
C VAL A 337 -7.83 -30.68 -12.18
N ASN A 338 -8.34 -31.85 -12.56
CA ASN A 338 -9.41 -32.57 -11.84
C ASN A 338 -8.93 -33.88 -11.20
N LYS A 339 -7.61 -34.04 -11.05
CA LYS A 339 -6.99 -35.22 -10.44
C LYS A 339 -6.07 -34.79 -9.31
N THR A 340 -5.90 -35.68 -8.33
CA THR A 340 -4.91 -35.47 -7.28
C THR A 340 -3.51 -35.54 -7.86
N LEU A 341 -2.65 -34.61 -7.46
CA LEU A 341 -1.23 -34.58 -7.81
C LEU A 341 -0.41 -34.47 -6.53
N ASP A 342 0.80 -35.04 -6.56
CA ASP A 342 1.78 -34.87 -5.49
C ASP A 342 2.45 -33.50 -5.58
N ALA A 343 3.50 -33.27 -4.78
CA ALA A 343 4.31 -32.07 -4.84
C ALA A 343 4.91 -31.85 -6.23
N GLY A 344 5.02 -30.59 -6.64
CA GLY A 344 5.57 -30.22 -7.93
C GLY A 344 5.33 -28.75 -8.28
N THR A 345 5.78 -28.35 -9.45
CA THR A 345 5.70 -26.98 -9.95
C THR A 345 5.02 -26.95 -11.31
N PHE A 346 4.02 -26.08 -11.46
CA PHE A 346 3.48 -25.71 -12.76
C PHE A 346 4.21 -24.47 -13.29
N LEU A 347 4.59 -24.52 -14.56
CA LEU A 347 5.24 -23.43 -15.26
C LEU A 347 4.74 -23.39 -16.71
N LEU A 348 4.93 -22.26 -17.36
CA LEU A 348 4.65 -22.09 -18.78
C LEU A 348 5.91 -22.44 -19.58
N ASP A 349 5.85 -23.50 -20.39
CA ASP A 349 6.90 -23.88 -21.34
C ASP A 349 6.39 -23.66 -22.77
N GLY A 350 6.86 -22.57 -23.39
CA GLY A 350 6.32 -22.06 -24.65
C GLY A 350 4.83 -21.76 -24.55
N GLU A 351 4.00 -22.54 -25.24
CA GLU A 351 2.55 -22.38 -25.30
C GLU A 351 1.78 -23.34 -24.38
N HIS A 352 2.48 -24.20 -23.64
CA HIS A 352 1.90 -25.27 -22.84
C HIS A 352 2.20 -25.09 -21.35
N ILE A 353 1.19 -25.35 -20.51
CA ILE A 353 1.37 -25.42 -19.06
C ILE A 353 1.85 -26.83 -18.74
N VAL A 354 3.06 -26.94 -18.18
CA VAL A 354 3.69 -28.21 -17.81
C VAL A 354 3.77 -28.35 -16.30
N PHE A 355 3.67 -29.58 -15.81
CA PHE A 355 3.83 -29.93 -14.40
C PHE A 355 5.12 -30.73 -14.23
N THR A 356 5.98 -30.26 -13.32
CA THR A 356 7.28 -30.85 -13.02
C THR A 356 7.32 -31.26 -11.56
N THR A 357 7.75 -32.49 -11.27
CA THR A 357 7.89 -33.04 -9.91
C THR A 357 9.32 -32.92 -9.43
#